data_AF-A0A2E2C722-F1
#
_entry.id   AF-A0A2E2C722-F1
#
_cell.length_a   1.000
_cell.length_b   1.000
_cell.length_c   1.000
_cell.angle_alpha   90.00
_cell.angle_beta   90.00
_cell.angle_gamma   90.00
#
_symmetry.space_group_name_H-M   'P 1'
#
loop_
_entity.id
_entity.type
_entity.pdbx_description
1 polymer ?
#
loop_
_entity_poly.entity_id
_entity_poly.type
_entity_poly.pdbx_seq_one_letter_code
_entity_poly.pdbx_strand_id
1 'polypeptide(L)' 'MNPNHLPLDDSSPYHDALAQCIDHWGLVPEKTYLVRDGVNHVFATEFVDGEPVIIRISDGAFCK' A
#
# COMPACT_ATOMS: atom_id res chain seq x y z
N MET A 1 30.71 -7.51 -2.81
CA MET A 1 29.44 -7.21 -2.10
C MET A 1 29.39 -5.71 -1.91
N ASN A 2 28.41 -5.03 -2.50
CA ASN A 2 28.23 -3.58 -2.38
C ASN A 2 27.26 -3.32 -1.21
N PRO A 3 27.65 -2.62 -0.14
CA PRO A 3 26.79 -2.35 1.02
C PRO A 3 25.65 -1.35 0.71
N ASN A 4 25.65 -0.72 -0.47
CA ASN A 4 24.58 0.18 -0.92
C ASN A 4 23.51 -0.53 -1.77
N HIS A 5 23.60 -1.86 -1.91
CA HIS A 5 22.44 -2.65 -2.33
C HIS A 5 21.54 -2.83 -1.10
N LEU A 6 20.71 -1.82 -0.81
CA LEU A 6 19.43 -2.13 -0.19
C LEU A 6 18.77 -3.17 -1.11
N PRO A 7 18.26 -4.30 -0.58
CA PRO A 7 17.51 -5.22 -1.41
C PRO A 7 16.43 -4.40 -2.09
N LEU A 8 16.34 -4.47 -3.44
CA LEU A 8 15.19 -3.92 -4.14
C LEU A 8 13.97 -4.55 -3.48
N ASP A 9 13.19 -3.72 -2.79
CA ASP A 9 11.99 -4.07 -2.06
C ASP A 9 11.07 -4.83 -3.01
N ASP A 10 10.86 -6.11 -2.73
CA ASP A 10 9.77 -6.84 -3.34
C ASP A 10 8.49 -6.19 -2.81
N SER A 11 7.92 -5.24 -3.55
CA SER A 11 6.71 -4.52 -3.14
C SER A 11 5.46 -5.40 -3.21
N SER A 12 5.58 -6.64 -3.70
CA SER A 12 4.50 -7.60 -3.83
C SER A 12 3.64 -7.77 -2.56
N PRO A 13 4.19 -7.89 -1.34
CA PRO A 13 3.37 -8.01 -0.13
C PRO A 13 2.48 -6.78 0.12
N TYR A 14 2.93 -5.58 -0.26
CA TYR A 14 2.14 -4.36 -0.11
C TYR A 14 1.02 -4.29 -1.15
N HIS A 15 1.27 -4.78 -2.37
CA HIS A 15 0.23 -4.89 -3.40
C HIS A 15 -0.81 -5.95 -3.07
N ASP A 16 -0.40 -7.09 -2.51
CA ASP A 16 -1.31 -8.15 -2.05
C ASP A 16 -2.20 -7.67 -0.89
N ALA A 17 -1.61 -6.93 0.06
CA ALA A 17 -2.36 -6.30 1.14
C ALA A 17 -3.34 -5.24 0.61
N LEU A 18 -2.93 -4.44 -0.37
CA LEU A 18 -3.81 -3.47 -1.03
C LEU A 18 -5.00 -4.16 -1.71
N ALA A 19 -4.77 -5.27 -2.42
CA ALA A 19 -5.84 -6.03 -3.07
C ALA A 19 -6.87 -6.55 -2.05
N GLN A 20 -6.42 -7.02 -0.89
CA GLN A 20 -7.31 -7.43 0.22
C GLN A 20 -8.12 -6.24 0.76
N CYS A 21 -7.49 -5.07 0.93
CA CYS A 21 -8.18 -3.85 1.37
C CYS A 21 -9.27 -3.42 0.37
N ILE A 22 -8.97 -3.49 -0.92
CA ILE A 22 -9.91 -3.13 -2.00
C ILE A 22 -11.14 -4.03 -1.97
N ASP A 23 -10.95 -5.35 -1.91
CA ASP A 23 -12.04 -6.33 -1.87
C ASP A 23 -12.86 -6.21 -0.58
N HIS A 24 -12.19 -6.12 0.57
CA HIS A 24 -12.85 -6.12 1.87
C HIS A 24 -13.69 -4.87 2.14
N TRP A 25 -13.23 -3.71 1.69
CA TRP A 25 -13.89 -2.42 1.96
C TRP A 25 -14.66 -1.85 0.77
N GLY A 26 -14.70 -2.55 -0.38
CA GLY A 26 -15.39 -2.06 -1.57
C GLY A 26 -14.78 -0.74 -2.07
N LEU A 27 -13.47 -0.72 -2.25
CA LEU A 27 -12.75 0.45 -2.78
C LEU A 27 -12.68 0.37 -4.30
N VAL A 28 -12.43 1.51 -4.97
CA VAL A 28 -12.35 1.58 -6.43
C VAL A 28 -10.90 1.36 -6.90
N PRO A 29 -10.53 0.18 -7.43
CA PRO A 29 -9.14 -0.11 -7.84
C PRO A 29 -8.63 0.88 -8.90
N GLU A 30 -9.47 1.27 -9.85
CA GLU A 30 -9.11 2.13 -10.97
C GLU A 30 -8.75 3.56 -10.55
N LYS A 31 -9.21 3.96 -9.36
CA LYS A 31 -8.93 5.27 -8.75
C LYS A 31 -7.87 5.19 -7.66
N THR A 32 -7.28 4.02 -7.46
CA THR A 32 -6.24 3.82 -6.44
C THR A 32 -4.89 4.22 -7.00
N TYR A 33 -4.18 5.11 -6.30
CA TYR A 33 -2.83 5.52 -6.68
C TYR A 33 -1.90 5.64 -5.48
N LEU A 34 -0.61 5.37 -5.71
CA LEU A 34 0.44 5.47 -4.72
C LEU A 34 0.75 6.94 -4.44
N VAL A 35 0.58 7.36 -3.19
CA VAL A 35 0.88 8.71 -2.69
C VAL A 35 2.33 8.80 -2.22
N ARG A 36 2.81 7.74 -1.55
CA ARG A 36 4.16 7.69 -1.00
C ARG A 36 4.67 6.26 -0.97
N ASP A 37 5.88 6.11 -1.49
CA ASP A 37 6.70 4.90 -1.39
C ASP A 37 7.77 5.08 -0.29
N GLY A 38 8.02 4.04 0.51
CA GLY A 38 8.98 4.06 1.61
C GLY A 38 8.59 3.12 2.75
N VAL A 39 9.01 3.44 3.99
CA VAL A 39 8.75 2.62 5.20
C VAL A 39 7.27 2.25 5.38
N ASN A 40 6.37 3.11 4.91
CA ASN A 40 4.97 2.76 4.72
C ASN A 40 4.60 3.02 3.27
N HIS A 41 3.83 2.13 2.68
CA HIS A 41 3.18 2.33 1.39
C HIS A 41 1.85 3.02 1.62
N VAL A 42 1.70 4.24 1.09
CA VAL A 42 0.48 5.05 1.27
C VAL A 42 -0.25 5.13 -0.07
N PHE A 43 -1.50 4.70 -0.09
CA PHE A 43 -2.38 4.77 -1.25
C PHE A 43 -3.55 5.71 -0.97
N ALA A 44 -3.96 6.47 -1.98
CA ALA A 44 -5.21 7.21 -1.98
C ALA A 44 -6.18 6.51 -2.94
N THR A 45 -7.44 6.42 -2.52
CA THR A 45 -8.54 5.88 -3.32
C THR A 45 -9.85 6.45 -2.81
N GLU A 46 -10.96 5.89 -3.26
CA GLU A 46 -12.30 6.18 -2.78
C GLU A 46 -13.08 4.87 -2.59
N PHE A 47 -14.08 4.92 -1.72
CA PHE A 47 -15.12 3.91 -1.65
C PHE A 47 -16.01 3.97 -2.89
N VAL A 48 -16.74 2.89 -3.17
CA VAL A 48 -17.71 2.83 -4.30
C VAL A 48 -18.81 3.89 -4.22
N ASP A 49 -19.08 4.46 -3.04
CA ASP A 49 -20.03 5.57 -2.85
C ASP A 49 -19.42 6.96 -3.08
N GLY A 50 -18.13 7.01 -3.40
CA GLY A 50 -17.38 8.23 -3.74
C GLY A 50 -16.68 8.90 -2.56
N GLU A 51 -16.72 8.34 -1.35
CA GLU A 51 -15.98 8.92 -0.21
C GLU A 51 -14.47 8.65 -0.33
N PRO A 52 -13.60 9.69 -0.26
CA PRO A 52 -12.16 9.51 -0.38
C PRO A 52 -11.56 8.85 0.87
N VAL A 53 -10.58 7.97 0.67
CA VAL A 53 -9.89 7.23 1.74
C VAL A 53 -8.39 7.15 1.49
N ILE A 54 -7.62 7.14 2.59
CA ILE A 54 -6.17 6.93 2.58
C ILE A 54 -5.86 5.59 3.24
N ILE A 55 -5.17 4.71 2.53
CA ILE A 55 -4.71 3.42 3.02
C ILE A 55 -3.22 3.54 3.31
N ARG A 56 -2.81 3.18 4.53
CA ARG A 56 -1.39 3.08 4.90
C ARG A 56 -1.06 1.64 5.24
N ILE A 57 -0.20 1.02 4.44
CA ILE A 57 0.27 -0.34 4.64
C ILE A 57 1.69 -0.27 5.20
N SER A 58 1.88 -0.92 6.35
CA SER A 58 3.16 -1.03 7.07
C SER A 58 3.54 -2.50 7.20
N ASP A 59 4.83 -2.83 7.16
CA ASP A 59 5.35 -4.20 7.21
C ASP A 59 5.09 -4.97 8.53
N GLY A 60 4.48 -4.34 9.54
CA GLY A 60 4.21 -4.93 10.85
C GLY A 60 5.47 -5.24 11.68
N ALA A 61 6.65 -5.19 11.08
CA ALA A 61 7.94 -5.43 11.72
C ALA A 61 8.36 -4.26 12.62
N PHE A 62 7.87 -3.06 12.33
CA PHE A 62 8.10 -1.86 13.16
C PHE A 62 7.14 -1.71 14.35
N CYS A 63 6.23 -2.66 14.60
CA CYS A 63 5.43 -2.71 15.83
C CYS A 63 6.26 -3.35 16.97
N LYS A 64 7.25 -2.63 17.49
CA LYS A 64 7.91 -2.93 18.77
C LYS A 64 7.98 -1.70 19.66
#